data_AF-A0A2G5UE62-F1
#
_entry.id   AF-A0A2G5UE62-F1
#
_cell.length_a   1.000
_cell.length_b   1.000
_cell.length_c   1.000
_cell.angle_alpha   90.00
_cell.angle_beta   90.00
_cell.angle_gamma   90.00
#
_symmetry.space_group_name_H-M   'P 1'
#
loop_
_entity.id
_entity.type
_entity.pdbx_description
1 polymer ?
#
loop_
_entity_poly.entity_id
_entity_poly.type
_entity_poly.pdbx_seq_one_letter_code
_entity_poly.pdbx_strand_id
1 'polypeptide(L)'
;MSIVQSAGKGVTQVVERCEAAKESGFLDLSSCQLMYMADAVYMLIKGHEITRISIQDNSMKKFPKKFVIKFPTATILNMANNEITELPEEISSWTSLKGLNAAKNSMTKFPEAILPLKNLIYVDLNGNDINEIEVELLYSSLPNLIKLNLAGNVNLKEEVKLKLRNLKPEKMELIL
;
A
#
# COMPACT_ATOMS: atom_id res chain seq x y z
N MET A 1 29.73 17.53 -6.30
CA MET A 1 28.83 17.42 -5.15
C MET A 1 28.87 15.98 -4.68
N SER A 2 29.38 15.74 -3.46
CA SER A 2 29.70 14.38 -2.97
C SER A 2 28.47 13.67 -2.42
N ILE A 3 28.49 12.33 -2.51
CA ILE A 3 27.46 11.40 -1.98
C ILE A 3 27.10 11.68 -0.51
N VAL A 4 28.04 12.26 0.25
CA VAL A 4 27.87 12.63 1.66
C VAL A 4 26.88 13.80 1.85
N GLN A 5 26.88 14.80 0.95
CA GLN A 5 25.93 15.92 1.01
C GLN A 5 24.51 15.52 0.60
N SER A 6 24.35 14.57 -0.33
CA SER A 6 23.03 14.06 -0.72
C SER A 6 22.43 13.14 0.35
N ALA A 7 23.26 12.31 1.00
CA ALA A 7 22.82 11.44 2.11
C ALA A 7 22.32 12.28 3.31
N GLY A 8 23.00 13.38 3.64
CA GLY A 8 22.58 14.28 4.72
C GLY A 8 21.20 14.90 4.48
N LYS A 9 20.92 15.35 3.25
CA LYS A 9 19.60 15.92 2.89
C LYS A 9 18.45 14.91 3.00
N GLY A 10 18.68 13.66 2.59
CA GLY A 10 17.68 12.59 2.70
C GLY A 10 17.34 12.27 4.17
N VAL A 11 18.35 12.20 5.03
CA VAL A 11 18.15 11.97 6.47
C VAL A 11 17.40 13.12 7.12
N THR A 12 17.79 14.38 6.84
CA THR A 12 17.11 15.56 7.38
C THR A 12 15.64 15.60 6.95
N GLN A 13 15.35 15.31 5.69
CA GLN A 13 13.98 15.25 5.17
C GLN A 13 13.13 14.20 5.90
N VAL A 14 13.65 12.98 6.10
CA VAL A 14 12.92 11.93 6.82
C VAL A 14 12.61 12.36 8.25
N VAL A 15 13.58 12.97 8.95
CA VAL A 15 13.38 13.44 10.33
C VAL A 15 12.30 14.53 10.37
N GLU A 16 12.37 15.55 9.53
CA GLU A 16 11.38 16.63 9.46
C GLU A 16 9.96 16.10 9.22
N ARG A 17 9.82 15.13 8.31
CA ARG A 17 8.50 14.53 8.01
C ARG A 17 8.02 13.61 9.13
N CYS A 18 8.92 12.95 9.86
CA CYS A 18 8.56 12.26 11.10
C CYS A 18 8.04 13.24 12.16
N GLU A 19 8.68 14.40 12.34
CA GLU A 19 8.18 15.43 13.27
C GLU A 19 6.80 15.95 12.86
N ALA A 20 6.60 16.27 11.58
CA ALA A 20 5.28 16.68 11.07
C ALA A 20 4.20 15.60 11.24
N ALA A 21 4.57 14.32 11.16
CA ALA A 21 3.66 13.20 11.37
C ALA A 21 3.12 13.12 12.81
N LYS A 22 3.89 13.58 13.80
CA LYS A 22 3.49 13.56 15.22
C LYS A 22 2.25 14.40 15.48
N GLU A 23 2.13 15.54 14.80
CA GLU A 23 1.00 16.46 14.95
C GLU A 23 -0.15 16.09 14.01
N SER A 24 0.17 15.66 12.79
CA SER A 24 -0.83 15.47 11.72
C SER A 24 -1.41 14.06 11.63
N GLY A 25 -0.78 13.07 12.27
CA GLY A 25 -1.06 11.65 12.11
C GLY A 25 -0.77 11.10 10.71
N PHE A 26 -0.07 11.86 9.88
CA PHE A 26 0.31 11.47 8.52
C PHE A 26 1.82 11.33 8.38
N LEU A 27 2.26 10.08 8.25
CA LEU A 27 3.65 9.76 7.95
C LEU A 27 3.89 9.77 6.45
N ASP A 28 4.39 10.89 5.93
CA ASP A 28 4.81 10.99 4.53
C ASP A 28 6.31 10.77 4.38
N LEU A 29 6.70 9.65 3.80
CA LEU A 29 8.08 9.29 3.47
C LEU A 29 8.25 9.09 1.95
N SER A 30 7.45 9.82 1.16
CA SER A 30 7.50 9.76 -0.30
C SER A 30 8.79 10.34 -0.89
N SER A 31 9.32 9.75 -1.97
CA SER A 31 10.50 10.28 -2.67
C SER A 31 11.76 10.41 -1.78
N CYS A 32 11.88 9.58 -0.74
CA CYS A 32 13.00 9.58 0.19
C CYS A 32 14.14 8.63 -0.22
N GLN A 33 14.08 8.03 -1.42
CA GLN A 33 15.06 7.05 -1.94
C GLN A 33 15.23 5.82 -1.02
N LEU A 34 14.16 5.43 -0.32
CA LEU A 34 14.19 4.35 0.65
C LEU A 34 14.24 2.99 -0.05
N MET A 35 15.22 2.17 0.31
CA MET A 35 15.27 0.75 -0.08
C MET A 35 14.67 -0.16 0.99
N TYR A 36 14.73 0.28 2.25
CA TYR A 36 14.19 -0.40 3.43
C TYR A 36 13.81 0.64 4.48
N MET A 37 12.95 0.26 5.42
CA MET A 37 12.66 1.13 6.55
C MET A 37 13.68 0.95 7.67
N ALA A 38 14.38 2.02 8.03
CA ALA A 38 15.28 2.10 9.18
C ALA A 38 14.51 2.19 10.51
N ASP A 39 15.06 1.57 11.56
CA ASP A 39 14.41 1.50 12.88
C ASP A 39 14.27 2.86 13.57
N ALA A 40 15.12 3.82 13.23
CA ALA A 40 15.07 5.18 13.74
C ALA A 40 13.72 5.86 13.47
N VAL A 41 13.07 5.59 12.32
CA VAL A 41 11.74 6.16 12.03
C VAL A 41 10.72 5.72 13.06
N TYR A 42 10.70 4.45 13.45
CA TYR A 42 9.79 3.95 14.49
C TYR A 42 10.06 4.56 15.86
N MET A 43 11.32 4.90 16.15
CA MET A 43 11.70 5.55 17.39
C MET A 43 11.25 7.00 17.42
N LEU A 44 11.42 7.73 16.32
CA LEU A 44 11.07 9.14 16.20
C LEU A 44 9.58 9.38 16.43
N ILE A 45 8.72 8.56 15.83
CA ILE A 45 7.25 8.70 15.93
C ILE A 45 6.63 7.80 17.00
N LYS A 46 7.44 7.26 17.92
CA LYS A 46 6.94 6.42 19.02
C LYS A 46 5.94 7.21 19.87
N GLY A 47 4.82 6.56 20.20
CA GLY A 47 3.79 7.14 21.07
C GLY A 47 2.84 8.13 20.38
N HIS A 48 2.98 8.33 19.06
CA HIS A 48 2.09 9.16 18.28
C HIS A 48 1.19 8.29 17.41
N GLU A 49 -0.06 8.71 17.26
CA GLU A 49 -1.03 8.00 16.44
C GLU A 49 -0.81 8.33 14.96
N ILE A 50 -0.60 7.30 14.14
CA ILE A 50 -0.43 7.44 12.69
C ILE A 50 -1.60 6.76 12.00
N THR A 51 -2.41 7.54 11.30
CA THR A 51 -3.62 7.08 10.61
C THR A 51 -3.44 7.05 9.09
N ARG A 52 -2.46 7.78 8.55
CA ARG A 52 -2.16 7.83 7.11
C ARG A 52 -0.66 7.62 6.90
N ILE A 53 -0.30 6.78 5.93
CA ILE A 53 1.09 6.43 5.64
C ILE A 53 1.31 6.53 4.14
N SER A 54 2.36 7.24 3.73
CA SER A 54 2.84 7.29 2.35
C SER A 54 4.32 6.91 2.30
N ILE A 55 4.66 5.88 1.54
CA ILE A 55 6.04 5.49 1.17
C ILE A 55 6.20 5.48 -0.35
N GLN A 56 5.36 6.23 -1.07
CA GLN A 56 5.39 6.25 -2.54
C GLN A 56 6.73 6.75 -3.12
N ASP A 57 7.02 6.41 -4.37
CA ASP A 57 8.20 6.89 -5.09
C ASP A 57 9.51 6.57 -4.35
N ASN A 58 9.68 5.32 -3.95
CA ASN A 58 10.90 4.82 -3.31
C ASN A 58 11.41 3.58 -4.10
N SER A 59 12.42 2.89 -3.57
CA SER A 59 12.99 1.68 -4.19
C SER A 59 12.81 0.47 -3.28
N MET A 60 11.68 0.41 -2.55
CA MET A 60 11.41 -0.68 -1.62
C MET A 60 11.03 -1.94 -2.39
N LYS A 61 11.75 -3.04 -2.13
CA LYS A 61 11.42 -4.37 -2.67
C LYS A 61 10.47 -5.17 -1.78
N LYS A 62 10.40 -4.80 -0.50
CA LYS A 62 9.58 -5.47 0.51
C LYS A 62 8.81 -4.44 1.30
N PHE A 63 7.55 -4.75 1.58
CA PHE A 63 6.76 -3.95 2.50
C PHE A 63 7.36 -4.02 3.92
N PRO A 64 7.51 -2.88 4.63
CA PRO A 64 8.05 -2.84 5.98
C PRO A 64 7.03 -3.35 7.01
N LYS A 65 6.98 -4.67 7.25
CA LYS A 65 6.00 -5.32 8.13
C LYS A 65 5.84 -4.73 9.54
N LYS A 66 6.88 -4.08 10.08
CA LYS A 66 6.80 -3.36 11.37
C LYS A 66 5.76 -2.24 11.35
N PHE A 67 5.37 -1.70 10.18
CA PHE A 67 4.27 -0.74 10.03
C PHE A 67 2.99 -1.26 10.65
N VAL A 68 2.69 -2.55 10.44
CA VAL A 68 1.48 -3.18 10.93
C VAL A 68 1.36 -3.07 12.45
N ILE A 69 2.45 -3.42 13.14
CA ILE A 69 2.51 -3.46 14.59
C ILE A 69 2.63 -2.05 15.19
N LYS A 70 3.31 -1.13 14.49
CA LYS A 70 3.58 0.22 14.99
C LYS A 70 2.46 1.20 14.74
N PHE A 71 1.66 1.01 13.70
CA PHE A 71 0.59 1.92 13.29
C PHE A 71 -0.74 1.15 13.14
N PRO A 72 -1.28 0.56 14.22
CA PRO A 72 -2.45 -0.32 14.14
C PRO A 72 -3.73 0.42 13.71
N THR A 73 -3.78 1.75 13.86
CA THR A 73 -4.95 2.59 13.50
C THR A 73 -4.87 3.15 12.07
N ALA A 74 -3.95 2.65 11.23
CA ALA A 74 -3.81 3.09 9.85
C ALA A 74 -5.11 2.90 9.05
N THR A 75 -5.53 3.97 8.38
CA THR A 75 -6.73 4.05 7.54
C THR A 75 -6.39 4.20 6.05
N ILE A 76 -5.22 4.77 5.74
CA ILE A 76 -4.74 4.95 4.36
C ILE A 76 -3.28 4.51 4.28
N LEU A 77 -2.98 3.63 3.33
CA LEU A 77 -1.64 3.26 2.92
C LEU A 77 -1.44 3.62 1.45
N ASN A 78 -0.42 4.43 1.17
CA ASN A 78 0.10 4.64 -0.18
C ASN A 78 1.55 4.14 -0.27
N MET A 79 1.78 3.18 -1.14
CA MET A 79 3.09 2.60 -1.44
C MET A 79 3.32 2.50 -2.95
N ALA A 80 2.68 3.38 -3.72
CA ALA A 80 2.80 3.38 -5.16
C ALA A 80 4.23 3.66 -5.64
N ASN A 81 4.57 3.21 -6.85
CA ASN A 81 5.87 3.46 -7.48
C ASN A 81 7.04 2.98 -6.61
N ASN A 82 7.06 1.66 -6.37
CA ASN A 82 8.11 0.94 -5.66
C ASN A 82 8.36 -0.39 -6.40
N GLU A 83 9.15 -1.30 -5.83
CA GLU A 83 9.44 -2.63 -6.37
C GLU A 83 8.83 -3.74 -5.48
N ILE A 84 7.74 -3.45 -4.76
CA ILE A 84 7.17 -4.37 -3.78
C ILE A 84 6.48 -5.53 -4.51
N THR A 85 6.84 -6.75 -4.14
CA THR A 85 6.30 -7.96 -4.77
C THR A 85 5.10 -8.57 -4.03
N GLU A 86 4.98 -8.31 -2.74
CA GLU A 86 3.93 -8.87 -1.89
C GLU A 86 3.65 -8.00 -0.66
N LEU A 87 2.44 -8.13 -0.10
CA LEU A 87 2.08 -7.62 1.21
C LEU A 87 2.18 -8.77 2.23
N PRO A 88 2.68 -8.52 3.45
CA PRO A 88 2.81 -9.56 4.46
C PRO A 88 1.44 -9.93 5.02
N GLU A 89 1.27 -11.17 5.50
CA GLU A 89 0.03 -11.64 6.14
C GLU A 89 -0.41 -10.77 7.31
N GLU A 90 0.55 -10.20 8.04
CA GLU A 90 0.30 -9.31 9.17
C GLU A 90 -0.58 -8.11 8.77
N ILE A 91 -0.61 -7.68 7.49
CA ILE A 91 -1.47 -6.56 7.06
C ILE A 91 -2.96 -6.79 7.37
N SER A 92 -3.38 -8.05 7.51
CA SER A 92 -4.73 -8.42 7.94
C SER A 92 -5.14 -7.82 9.31
N SER A 93 -4.19 -7.40 10.15
CA SER A 93 -4.49 -6.75 11.42
C SER A 93 -4.82 -5.25 11.30
N TRP A 94 -4.65 -4.64 10.14
CA TRP A 94 -5.07 -3.25 9.87
C TRP A 94 -6.57 -3.16 9.58
N THR A 95 -7.37 -3.56 10.56
CA THR A 95 -8.83 -3.61 10.44
C THR A 95 -9.47 -2.25 10.16
N SER A 96 -8.77 -1.15 10.43
CA SER A 96 -9.22 0.22 10.14
C SER A 96 -8.89 0.72 8.72
N LEU A 97 -8.17 -0.07 7.92
CA LEU A 97 -7.73 0.33 6.59
C LEU A 97 -8.92 0.50 5.63
N LYS A 98 -8.99 1.67 5.00
CA LYS A 98 -10.02 2.07 4.04
C LYS A 98 -9.47 2.26 2.63
N GLY A 99 -8.23 2.74 2.53
CA GLY A 99 -7.58 3.00 1.25
C GLY A 99 -6.22 2.33 1.14
N LEU A 100 -6.03 1.56 0.08
CA LEU A 100 -4.75 0.95 -0.28
C LEU A 100 -4.36 1.38 -1.70
N ASN A 101 -3.26 2.10 -1.83
CA ASN A 101 -2.61 2.35 -3.12
C ASN A 101 -1.29 1.57 -3.18
N ALA A 102 -1.26 0.55 -4.01
CA ALA A 102 -0.09 -0.27 -4.34
C ALA A 102 0.19 -0.28 -5.85
N ALA A 103 -0.23 0.77 -6.56
CA ALA A 103 0.02 0.93 -7.99
C ALA A 103 1.52 0.99 -8.32
N LYS A 104 1.90 0.59 -9.54
CA LYS A 104 3.28 0.62 -10.05
C LYS A 104 4.25 -0.07 -9.10
N ASN A 105 3.96 -1.33 -8.80
CA ASN A 105 4.80 -2.22 -8.02
C ASN A 105 5.09 -3.48 -8.87
N SER A 106 5.62 -4.54 -8.26
CA SER A 106 5.99 -5.78 -8.96
C SER A 106 5.21 -6.99 -8.45
N MET A 107 3.95 -6.79 -8.06
CA MET A 107 3.10 -7.88 -7.58
C MET A 107 2.65 -8.76 -8.75
N THR A 108 2.86 -10.08 -8.64
CA THR A 108 2.45 -11.06 -9.66
C THR A 108 1.14 -11.78 -9.33
N LYS A 109 0.69 -11.67 -8.07
CA LYS A 109 -0.55 -12.24 -7.55
C LYS A 109 -1.38 -11.16 -6.86
N PHE A 110 -2.69 -11.37 -6.80
CA PHE A 110 -3.53 -10.55 -5.95
C PHE A 110 -3.12 -10.71 -4.47
N PRO A 111 -3.01 -9.63 -3.68
CA PRO A 111 -2.58 -9.72 -2.29
C PRO A 111 -3.73 -10.23 -1.39
N GLU A 112 -3.92 -11.54 -1.32
CA GLU A 112 -4.98 -12.17 -0.51
C GLU A 112 -4.97 -11.76 0.97
N ALA A 113 -3.82 -11.33 1.50
CA ALA A 113 -3.68 -10.80 2.85
C ALA A 113 -4.59 -9.58 3.15
N ILE A 114 -5.14 -8.91 2.13
CA ILE A 114 -6.09 -7.80 2.31
C ILE A 114 -7.57 -8.25 2.40
N LEU A 115 -7.91 -9.50 2.06
CA LEU A 115 -9.28 -10.02 2.08
C LEU A 115 -9.96 -9.99 3.46
N PRO A 116 -9.24 -10.11 4.60
CA PRO A 116 -9.83 -9.89 5.92
C PRO A 116 -10.23 -8.43 6.20
N LEU A 117 -9.75 -7.45 5.42
CA LEU A 117 -9.93 -6.02 5.68
C LEU A 117 -11.29 -5.52 5.18
N LYS A 118 -12.36 -5.83 5.92
CA LYS A 118 -13.75 -5.53 5.54
C LYS A 118 -14.05 -4.04 5.36
N ASN A 119 -13.23 -3.15 5.90
CA ASN A 119 -13.40 -1.69 5.80
C ASN A 119 -12.74 -1.08 4.55
N LEU A 120 -12.09 -1.87 3.70
CA LEU A 120 -11.52 -1.38 2.45
C LEU A 120 -12.61 -0.85 1.52
N ILE A 121 -12.38 0.38 1.05
CA ILE A 121 -13.26 1.13 0.14
C ILE A 121 -12.56 1.32 -1.21
N TYR A 122 -11.25 1.54 -1.19
CA TYR A 122 -10.44 1.80 -2.36
C TYR A 122 -9.19 0.91 -2.37
N VAL A 123 -9.00 0.21 -3.48
CA VAL A 123 -7.80 -0.58 -3.76
C VAL A 123 -7.29 -0.23 -5.16
N ASP A 124 -6.05 0.24 -5.24
CA ASP A 124 -5.36 0.46 -6.51
C ASP A 124 -4.13 -0.42 -6.61
N LEU A 125 -4.16 -1.29 -7.62
CA LEU A 125 -3.13 -2.26 -7.98
C LEU A 125 -2.68 -2.03 -9.45
N ASN A 126 -2.93 -0.84 -9.99
CA ASN A 126 -2.58 -0.48 -11.36
C ASN A 126 -1.08 -0.70 -11.65
N GLY A 127 -0.74 -1.15 -12.85
CA GLY A 127 0.66 -1.26 -13.29
C GLY A 127 1.50 -2.22 -12.44
N ASN A 128 0.89 -3.31 -11.97
CA ASN A 128 1.58 -4.49 -11.46
C ASN A 128 1.62 -5.57 -12.54
N ASP A 129 1.98 -6.81 -12.18
CA ASP A 129 2.00 -7.96 -13.08
C ASP A 129 1.05 -9.08 -12.61
N ILE A 130 -0.09 -8.71 -12.02
CA ILE A 130 -1.05 -9.65 -11.44
C ILE A 130 -1.65 -10.52 -12.55
N ASN A 131 -1.48 -11.83 -12.44
CA ASN A 131 -1.97 -12.79 -13.44
C ASN A 131 -3.16 -13.65 -12.96
N GLU A 132 -3.35 -13.78 -11.65
CA GLU A 132 -4.40 -14.59 -11.03
C GLU A 132 -5.14 -13.83 -9.92
N ILE A 133 -6.47 -13.98 -9.88
CA ILE A 133 -7.36 -13.41 -8.87
C ILE A 133 -8.53 -14.39 -8.65
N GLU A 134 -8.75 -14.80 -7.40
CA GLU A 134 -9.95 -15.52 -6.98
C GLU A 134 -11.14 -14.53 -6.86
N VAL A 135 -11.82 -14.25 -7.97
CA VAL A 135 -12.82 -13.17 -8.10
C VAL A 135 -13.99 -13.30 -7.13
N GLU A 136 -14.51 -14.52 -6.94
CA GLU A 136 -15.63 -14.78 -6.03
C GLU A 136 -15.22 -14.54 -4.58
N LEU A 137 -14.00 -14.97 -4.22
CA LEU A 137 -13.44 -14.75 -2.89
C LEU A 137 -13.18 -13.25 -2.65
N LEU A 138 -12.65 -12.54 -3.64
CA LEU A 138 -12.44 -11.09 -3.60
C LEU A 138 -13.73 -10.34 -3.25
N TYR A 139 -14.80 -10.54 -4.04
CA TYR A 139 -16.04 -9.78 -3.86
C TYR A 139 -16.82 -10.20 -2.61
N SER A 140 -16.80 -11.48 -2.23
CA SER A 140 -17.42 -11.92 -0.97
C SER A 140 -16.65 -11.43 0.26
N SER A 141 -15.33 -11.25 0.14
CA SER A 141 -14.48 -10.82 1.25
C SER A 141 -14.43 -9.30 1.45
N LEU A 142 -14.64 -8.49 0.41
CA LEU A 142 -14.53 -7.03 0.48
C LEU A 142 -15.89 -6.35 0.21
N PRO A 143 -16.86 -6.46 1.13
CA PRO A 143 -18.24 -6.02 0.89
C PRO A 143 -18.40 -4.51 0.74
N ASN A 144 -17.45 -3.72 1.24
CA ASN A 144 -17.48 -2.26 1.21
C ASN A 144 -16.62 -1.66 0.09
N LEU A 145 -16.06 -2.50 -0.79
CA LEU A 145 -15.16 -2.04 -1.85
C LEU A 145 -15.95 -1.26 -2.91
N ILE A 146 -15.64 0.03 -3.03
CA ILE A 146 -16.26 0.94 -4.00
C ILE A 146 -15.39 1.07 -5.24
N LYS A 147 -14.05 0.95 -5.12
CA LYS A 147 -13.16 1.12 -6.27
C LYS A 147 -12.04 0.08 -6.27
N LEU A 148 -11.92 -0.64 -7.38
CA LEU A 148 -10.77 -1.50 -7.68
C LEU A 148 -10.15 -1.09 -9.01
N ASN A 149 -8.88 -0.70 -8.96
CA ASN A 149 -8.10 -0.42 -10.14
C ASN A 149 -7.06 -1.53 -10.35
N LEU A 150 -7.20 -2.24 -11.47
CA LEU A 150 -6.31 -3.31 -11.93
C LEU A 150 -5.75 -2.98 -13.32
N ALA A 151 -5.91 -1.77 -13.82
CA ALA A 151 -5.39 -1.38 -15.13
C ALA A 151 -3.88 -1.61 -15.22
N GLY A 152 -3.37 -1.96 -16.40
CA GLY A 152 -1.93 -2.16 -16.58
C GLY A 152 -1.37 -3.45 -15.96
N ASN A 153 -2.21 -4.35 -15.44
CA ASN A 153 -1.84 -5.74 -15.16
C ASN A 153 -1.95 -6.56 -16.45
N VAL A 154 -0.92 -6.48 -17.30
CA VAL A 154 -0.97 -7.00 -18.68
C VAL A 154 -1.12 -8.53 -18.74
N ASN A 155 -0.61 -9.24 -17.74
CA ASN A 155 -0.69 -10.70 -17.64
C ASN A 155 -1.97 -11.21 -16.97
N LEU A 156 -2.91 -10.32 -16.60
CA LEU A 156 -4.21 -10.73 -16.06
C LEU A 156 -5.01 -11.45 -17.14
N LYS A 157 -5.33 -12.72 -16.91
CA LYS A 157 -6.04 -13.57 -17.88
C LYS A 157 -7.40 -12.99 -18.26
N GLU A 158 -7.77 -13.10 -19.54
CA GLU A 158 -9.06 -12.59 -20.04
C GLU A 158 -10.27 -13.25 -19.36
N GLU A 159 -10.16 -14.54 -18.98
CA GLU A 159 -11.19 -15.23 -18.21
C GLU A 159 -11.44 -14.58 -16.85
N VAL A 160 -10.38 -14.11 -16.19
CA VAL A 160 -10.45 -13.40 -14.90
C VAL A 160 -11.04 -12.00 -15.11
N LYS A 161 -10.63 -11.28 -16.16
CA LYS A 161 -11.20 -9.98 -16.52
C LYS A 161 -12.71 -10.06 -16.79
N LEU A 162 -13.17 -11.11 -17.48
CA LEU A 162 -14.59 -11.34 -17.75
C LEU A 162 -15.35 -11.63 -16.45
N LYS A 163 -14.80 -12.50 -15.58
CA LYS A 163 -15.39 -12.77 -14.25
C LYS A 163 -15.48 -11.50 -13.40
N LEU A 164 -14.41 -10.69 -13.37
CA LEU A 164 -14.42 -9.40 -12.66
C LEU A 164 -15.54 -8.50 -13.17
N ARG A 165 -15.71 -8.34 -14.48
CA ARG A 165 -16.81 -7.53 -15.04
C ARG A 165 -18.20 -8.08 -14.70
N ASN A 166 -18.38 -9.39 -14.77
CA ASN A 166 -19.69 -10.03 -14.62
C ASN A 166 -20.15 -10.14 -13.15
N LEU A 167 -19.22 -10.32 -12.21
CA LEU A 167 -19.52 -10.51 -10.78
C LEU A 167 -19.37 -9.23 -9.95
N LYS A 168 -18.91 -8.14 -10.56
CA LYS A 168 -18.71 -6.86 -9.90
C LYS A 168 -20.01 -6.33 -9.27
N PRO A 169 -19.98 -5.86 -8.01
CA PRO A 169 -21.10 -5.15 -7.40
C PRO A 169 -21.51 -3.90 -8.18
N GLU A 170 -22.83 -3.65 -8.28
CA GLU A 170 -23.41 -2.59 -9.13
C GLU A 170 -22.83 -1.18 -8.86
N LYS A 171 -22.60 -0.85 -7.58
CA LYS A 171 -22.10 0.46 -7.15
C LYS A 171 -20.58 0.60 -7.18
N MET A 172 -19.87 -0.46 -7.53
CA MET A 172 -18.42 -0.47 -7.55
C MET A 172 -17.92 0.18 -8.84
N GLU A 173 -16.73 0.77 -8.83
CA GLU A 173 -15.94 1.19 -9.98
C GLU A 173 -14.84 0.14 -10.19
N LEU A 174 -14.70 -0.34 -11.42
CA LEU A 174 -13.70 -1.33 -11.80
C LEU A 174 -12.95 -0.78 -13.00
N ILE A 175 -11.63 -0.73 -12.89
CA ILE A 175 -10.73 -0.32 -13.97
C ILE A 175 -9.84 -1.51 -14.30
N LEU A 176 -9.80 -1.92 -15.57
CA LEU A 176 -9.04 -3.08 -16.08
C LEU A 176 -8.13 -2.66 -17.23
#